data_AF-A0A024EKY6-F1
#
_entry.id   AF-A0A024EKY6-F1
#
_cell.length_a   1.000
_cell.length_b   1.000
_cell.length_c   1.000
_cell.angle_alpha   90.00
_cell.angle_beta   90.00
_cell.angle_gamma   90.00
#
_symmetry.space_group_name_H-M   'P 1'
#
loop_
_entity.id
_entity.type
_entity.pdbx_description
1 polymer ?
#
loop_
_entity_poly.entity_id
_entity_poly.type
_entity_poly.pdbx_seq_one_letter_code
_entity_poly.pdbx_strand_id
1 'polypeptide(L)'
;MEANEKIDRSMEHAWKYFELHAQQRMTVFNFFLAISGLIAAGIGVSLQQGAKFSAFATLLGIFLSLVSFLFWKLDKRVSVMIKRAESALCYIEQSGIIPEASIFSSDDKITRSKGFMSVWTYGKCFRVSFFTVGIIGLALAFAPYVIDFTCKA
;
A
#
# COMPACT_ATOMS: atom_id res chain seq x y z
N MET A 1 8.77 -34.62 -22.51
CA MET A 1 9.12 -33.33 -23.16
C MET A 1 7.95 -32.35 -23.09
N GLU A 2 6.74 -32.70 -23.54
CA GLU A 2 5.53 -31.85 -23.41
C GLU A 2 5.18 -31.42 -21.97
N ALA A 3 5.36 -32.29 -20.97
CA ALA A 3 4.99 -31.97 -19.58
C ALA A 3 5.88 -30.87 -18.98
N ASN A 4 7.18 -30.90 -19.25
CA ASN A 4 8.12 -29.87 -18.79
C ASN A 4 7.87 -28.53 -19.48
N GLU A 5 7.52 -28.54 -20.77
CA GLU A 5 7.18 -27.31 -21.50
C GLU A 5 5.91 -26.63 -20.95
N LYS A 6 4.90 -27.42 -20.55
CA LYS A 6 3.68 -26.88 -19.92
C LYS A 6 3.96 -26.27 -18.53
N ILE A 7 4.83 -26.90 -17.74
CA ILE A 7 5.26 -26.38 -16.43
C ILE A 7 6.02 -25.06 -16.62
N ASP A 8 6.95 -25.01 -17.56
CA ASP A 8 7.79 -23.83 -17.82
C ASP A 8 6.95 -22.63 -18.28
N ARG A 9 6.02 -22.85 -19.23
CA ARG A 9 5.07 -21.81 -19.66
C ARG A 9 4.14 -21.33 -18.54
N SER A 10 3.71 -22.24 -17.66
CA SER A 10 2.86 -21.89 -16.52
C SER A 10 3.63 -21.08 -15.49
N MET A 11 4.89 -21.44 -15.25
CA MET A 11 5.82 -20.72 -14.37
C MET A 11 6.09 -19.32 -14.91
N GLU A 12 6.41 -19.20 -16.19
CA GLU A 12 6.66 -17.91 -16.85
C GLU A 12 5.43 -17.00 -16.78
N HIS A 13 4.23 -17.55 -17.04
CA HIS A 13 2.99 -16.79 -16.96
C HIS A 13 2.71 -16.30 -15.53
N ALA A 14 2.84 -17.18 -14.53
CA ALA A 14 2.63 -16.84 -13.13
C ALA A 14 3.66 -15.82 -12.63
N TRP A 15 4.91 -15.94 -13.07
CA TRP A 15 5.99 -15.00 -12.76
C TRP A 15 5.74 -13.62 -13.35
N LYS A 16 5.43 -13.53 -14.65
CA LYS A 16 5.08 -12.24 -15.30
C LYS A 16 3.89 -11.57 -14.63
N TYR A 17 2.88 -12.36 -14.24
CA TYR A 17 1.71 -11.84 -13.52
C TYR A 17 2.09 -11.31 -12.12
N PHE A 18 2.92 -12.06 -11.38
CA PHE A 18 3.46 -11.61 -10.09
C PHE A 18 4.26 -10.30 -10.23
N GLU A 19 5.20 -10.27 -11.16
CA GLU A 19 6.10 -9.13 -11.42
C GLU A 19 5.31 -7.87 -11.79
N LEU A 20 4.36 -7.99 -12.73
CA LEU A 20 3.49 -6.89 -13.14
C LEU A 20 2.77 -6.25 -11.95
N HIS A 21 2.16 -7.07 -11.09
CA HIS A 21 1.40 -6.56 -9.95
C HIS A 21 2.27 -6.09 -8.78
N ALA A 22 3.45 -6.69 -8.59
CA ALA A 22 4.45 -6.21 -7.66
C ALA A 22 4.96 -4.82 -8.05
N GLN A 23 5.28 -4.62 -9.33
CA GLN A 23 5.69 -3.32 -9.86
C GLN A 23 4.55 -2.30 -9.78
N GLN A 24 3.34 -2.69 -10.18
CA GLN A 24 2.15 -1.82 -10.08
C GLN A 24 1.94 -1.31 -8.64
N ARG A 25 2.20 -2.15 -7.64
CA ARG A 25 2.08 -1.78 -6.22
C ARG A 25 3.03 -0.63 -5.84
N MET A 26 4.30 -0.73 -6.25
CA MET A 26 5.30 0.31 -5.99
C MET A 26 4.94 1.61 -6.68
N THR A 27 4.45 1.55 -7.93
CA THR A 27 4.00 2.72 -8.67
C THR A 27 2.81 3.41 -8.00
N VAL A 28 1.79 2.66 -7.57
CA VAL A 28 0.63 3.21 -6.84
C VAL A 28 1.06 3.88 -5.53
N PHE A 29 2.01 3.29 -4.81
CA PHE A 29 2.53 3.89 -3.59
C PHE A 29 3.30 5.21 -3.85
N ASN A 30 4.10 5.27 -4.91
CA ASN A 30 4.81 6.50 -5.28
C ASN A 30 3.84 7.63 -5.64
N PHE A 31 2.76 7.34 -6.37
CA PHE A 31 1.72 8.32 -6.66
C PHE A 31 1.01 8.80 -5.38
N PHE A 32 0.76 7.88 -4.45
CA PHE A 32 0.20 8.26 -3.15
C PHE A 32 1.12 9.24 -2.40
N LEU A 33 2.42 8.97 -2.32
CA LEU A 33 3.38 9.87 -1.67
C LEU A 33 3.42 11.25 -2.34
N ALA A 34 3.41 11.30 -3.67
CA ALA A 34 3.41 12.55 -4.40
C ALA A 34 2.14 13.38 -4.13
N ILE A 35 0.96 12.77 -4.25
CA ILE A 35 -0.32 13.45 -4.02
C ILE A 35 -0.47 13.87 -2.55
N SER A 36 -0.15 12.98 -1.61
CA SER A 36 -0.25 13.28 -0.18
C SER A 36 0.73 14.39 0.25
N GLY A 37 1.95 14.37 -0.27
CA GLY A 37 2.93 15.44 -0.05
C GLY A 37 2.48 16.79 -0.61
N LEU A 38 1.89 16.79 -1.81
CA LEU A 38 1.34 17.99 -2.43
C LEU A 38 0.17 18.58 -1.62
N ILE A 39 -0.77 17.73 -1.19
CA ILE A 39 -1.91 18.17 -0.37
C ILE A 39 -1.41 18.67 0.99
N ALA A 40 -0.45 17.98 1.63
CA ALA A 40 0.13 18.39 2.90
C ALA A 40 0.81 19.77 2.79
N ALA A 41 1.56 20.03 1.71
CA ALA A 41 2.13 21.34 1.43
C ALA A 41 1.03 22.41 1.24
N GLY A 42 -0.04 22.09 0.51
CA GLY A 42 -1.20 22.98 0.33
C GLY A 42 -1.88 23.33 1.66
N ILE A 43 -2.05 22.36 2.57
CA ILE A 43 -2.56 22.60 3.92
C ILE A 43 -1.60 23.52 4.69
N GLY A 44 -0.30 23.25 4.66
CA GLY A 44 0.71 24.07 5.34
C GLY A 44 0.69 25.53 4.90
N VAL A 45 0.63 25.80 3.59
CA VAL A 45 0.50 27.17 3.05
C VAL A 45 -0.82 27.82 3.46
N SER A 46 -1.92 27.07 3.44
CA SER A 46 -3.25 27.58 3.82
C SER A 46 -3.31 27.99 5.29
N LEU A 47 -2.67 27.22 6.18
CA LEU A 47 -2.57 27.54 7.59
C LEU A 47 -1.68 28.78 7.84
N GLN A 48 -0.61 28.97 7.06
CA GLN A 48 0.26 30.14 7.16
C GLN A 48 -0.44 31.45 6.76
N GLN A 49 -1.40 31.41 5.81
CA GLN A 49 -2.14 32.59 5.37
C GLN A 49 -3.27 33.02 6.33
N GLY A 50 -3.45 32.31 7.46
CA GLY A 50 -4.36 32.67 8.54
C GLY A 50 -5.83 32.27 8.31
N ALA A 51 -6.71 32.78 9.18
CA ALA A 51 -8.12 32.34 9.30
C ALA A 51 -8.95 32.45 8.01
N LYS A 52 -8.57 33.32 7.06
CA LYS A 52 -9.28 33.48 5.77
C LYS A 52 -9.26 32.21 4.91
N PHE A 53 -8.22 31.37 5.05
CA PHE A 53 -8.08 30.12 4.30
C PHE A 53 -8.35 28.87 5.14
N SER A 54 -8.89 29.07 6.35
CA SER A 54 -9.26 28.03 7.31
C SER A 54 -10.18 26.97 6.67
N ALA A 55 -11.21 27.41 5.93
CA ALA A 55 -12.12 26.51 5.22
C ALA A 55 -11.43 25.68 4.12
N PHE A 56 -10.44 26.25 3.44
CA PHE A 56 -9.68 25.57 2.40
C PHE A 56 -8.73 24.52 2.98
N ALA A 57 -8.09 24.81 4.12
CA ALA A 57 -7.31 23.84 4.87
C ALA A 57 -8.16 22.65 5.34
N THR A 58 -9.37 22.88 5.83
CA THR A 58 -10.33 21.83 6.20
C THR A 58 -10.70 20.96 5.00
N LEU A 59 -11.02 21.58 3.86
CA LEU A 59 -11.37 20.88 2.63
C LEU A 59 -10.22 19.98 2.15
N LEU A 60 -8.98 20.49 2.17
CA LEU A 60 -7.79 19.73 1.81
C LEU A 60 -7.50 18.58 2.79
N GLY A 61 -7.72 18.76 4.09
CA GLY A 61 -7.58 17.69 5.09
C GLY A 61 -8.57 16.54 4.89
N ILE A 62 -9.84 16.87 4.62
CA ILE A 62 -10.86 15.88 4.26
C ILE A 62 -10.48 15.17 2.95
N PHE A 63 -10.03 15.94 1.96
CA PHE A 63 -9.59 15.38 0.69
C PHE A 63 -8.38 14.44 0.85
N LEU A 64 -7.41 14.78 1.70
CA LEU A 64 -6.27 13.91 2.01
C LEU A 64 -6.71 12.57 2.62
N SER A 65 -7.67 12.61 3.55
CA SER A 65 -8.26 11.41 4.14
C SER A 65 -8.97 10.54 3.09
N LEU A 66 -9.77 11.15 2.21
CA LEU A 66 -10.45 10.45 1.11
C LEU A 66 -9.46 9.80 0.14
N VAL A 67 -8.41 10.53 -0.27
CA VAL A 67 -7.34 10.00 -1.12
C VAL A 67 -6.68 8.81 -0.44
N SER A 68 -6.33 8.93 0.84
CA SER A 68 -5.72 7.82 1.57
C SER A 68 -6.62 6.56 1.61
N PHE A 69 -7.92 6.74 1.83
CA PHE A 69 -8.88 5.64 1.79
C PHE A 69 -8.96 4.97 0.41
N LEU A 70 -8.99 5.75 -0.67
CA LEU A 70 -9.01 5.23 -2.04
C LEU A 70 -7.75 4.42 -2.36
N PHE A 71 -6.57 4.97 -2.05
CA PHE A 71 -5.30 4.29 -2.26
C PHE A 71 -5.16 3.03 -1.41
N TRP A 72 -5.65 3.05 -0.17
CA TRP A 72 -5.70 1.85 0.66
C TRP A 72 -6.54 0.73 0.02
N LYS A 73 -7.68 1.07 -0.58
CA LYS A 73 -8.53 0.08 -1.26
C LYS A 73 -7.86 -0.50 -2.50
N LEU A 74 -7.18 0.35 -3.28
CA LEU A 74 -6.40 -0.06 -4.46
C LEU A 74 -5.25 -1.00 -4.06
N ASP A 75 -4.46 -0.63 -3.04
CA ASP A 75 -3.35 -1.45 -2.53
C ASP A 75 -3.85 -2.81 -2.01
N LYS A 76 -5.01 -2.84 -1.34
CA LYS A 76 -5.63 -4.10 -0.88
C LYS A 76 -5.93 -5.03 -2.05
N ARG A 77 -6.43 -4.51 -3.18
CA ARG A 77 -6.72 -5.32 -4.38
C ARG A 77 -5.44 -5.87 -5.00
N VAL A 78 -4.43 -5.02 -5.21
CA VAL A 78 -3.14 -5.43 -5.78
C VAL A 78 -2.45 -6.46 -4.88
N SER A 79 -2.48 -6.27 -3.56
CA SER A 79 -1.94 -7.22 -2.59
C SER A 79 -2.58 -8.62 -2.68
N VAL A 80 -3.89 -8.69 -2.90
CA VAL A 80 -4.59 -9.99 -3.08
C VAL A 80 -4.14 -10.68 -4.36
N MET A 81 -3.92 -9.90 -5.42
CA MET A 81 -3.48 -10.40 -6.72
C MET A 81 -2.07 -10.99 -6.66
N ILE A 82 -1.15 -10.29 -6.01
CA ILE A 82 0.22 -10.75 -5.74
C ILE A 82 0.17 -12.07 -4.96
N LYS A 83 -0.62 -12.16 -3.89
CA LYS A 83 -0.75 -13.39 -3.10
C LYS A 83 -1.30 -14.58 -3.89
N ARG A 84 -2.21 -14.33 -4.83
CA ARG A 84 -2.71 -15.38 -5.73
C ARG A 84 -1.62 -15.87 -6.68
N ALA A 85 -0.81 -14.95 -7.21
CA ALA A 85 0.33 -15.28 -8.05
C ALA A 85 1.38 -16.11 -7.28
N GLU A 86 1.72 -15.68 -6.07
CA GLU A 86 2.60 -16.38 -5.13
C GLU A 86 2.10 -17.80 -4.82
N SER A 87 0.80 -17.95 -4.56
CA SER A 87 0.18 -19.27 -4.32
C SER A 87 0.26 -20.17 -5.55
N ALA A 88 0.06 -19.62 -6.75
CA ALA A 88 0.19 -20.36 -7.99
C ALA A 88 1.65 -20.80 -8.26
N LEU A 89 2.62 -19.91 -8.01
CA LEU A 89 4.04 -20.21 -8.13
C LEU A 89 4.47 -21.31 -7.17
N CYS A 90 4.03 -21.23 -5.90
CA CYS A 90 4.27 -22.27 -4.89
C CYS A 90 3.71 -23.64 -5.31
N TYR A 91 2.50 -23.67 -5.90
CA TYR A 91 1.90 -24.91 -6.42
C TYR A 91 2.71 -25.51 -7.58
N ILE A 92 3.21 -24.66 -8.50
CA ILE A 92 4.02 -25.09 -9.65
C ILE A 92 5.39 -25.61 -9.18
N GLU A 93 6.04 -24.92 -8.24
CA GLU A 93 7.32 -25.33 -7.65
C GLU A 93 7.23 -26.72 -7.01
N GLN A 94 6.18 -26.97 -6.22
CA GLN A 94 5.94 -28.27 -5.57
C GLN A 94 5.68 -29.41 -6.56
N SER A 95 5.26 -29.09 -7.78
CA SER A 95 4.85 -30.07 -8.79
C SER A 95 5.98 -30.56 -9.70
N GLY A 96 7.19 -30.00 -9.61
CA GLY A 96 8.29 -30.47 -10.46
C GLY A 96 9.59 -29.64 -10.50
N ILE A 97 9.77 -28.66 -9.61
CA ILE A 97 11.01 -27.86 -9.57
C ILE A 97 11.96 -28.40 -8.51
N ILE A 98 13.27 -28.29 -8.78
CA ILE A 98 14.33 -28.60 -7.83
C ILE A 98 14.16 -27.81 -6.52
N PRO A 99 14.40 -28.42 -5.35
CA PRO A 99 14.18 -27.79 -4.06
C PRO A 99 14.99 -26.49 -3.88
N GLU A 100 16.15 -26.38 -4.51
CA GLU A 100 17.01 -25.19 -4.48
C GLU A 100 16.40 -23.97 -5.21
N ALA A 101 15.50 -24.19 -6.18
CA ALA A 101 14.80 -23.12 -6.89
C ALA A 101 13.39 -22.86 -6.33
N SER A 102 12.98 -23.54 -5.25
CA SER A 102 11.66 -23.40 -4.62
C SER A 102 11.58 -22.23 -3.63
N ILE A 103 11.79 -21.01 -4.14
CA ILE A 103 11.93 -19.79 -3.34
C ILE A 103 10.59 -19.46 -2.64
N PHE A 104 9.47 -19.50 -3.37
CA PHE A 104 8.16 -19.14 -2.81
C PHE A 104 7.65 -20.19 -1.81
N SER A 105 7.89 -21.46 -2.10
CA SER A 105 7.51 -22.57 -1.22
C SER A 105 8.27 -22.56 0.11
N SER A 106 9.53 -22.11 0.08
CA SER A 106 10.37 -21.98 1.27
C SER A 106 9.97 -20.76 2.10
N ASP A 107 9.63 -19.64 1.46
CA ASP A 107 9.26 -18.38 2.13
C ASP A 107 7.84 -18.44 2.76
N ASP A 108 6.88 -19.14 2.14
CA ASP A 108 5.55 -19.38 2.75
C ASP A 108 5.67 -20.16 4.07
N LYS A 109 6.56 -21.16 4.13
CA LYS A 109 6.80 -21.95 5.35
C LYS A 109 7.35 -21.10 6.50
N ILE A 110 8.25 -20.16 6.22
CA ILE A 110 8.81 -19.24 7.21
C ILE A 110 7.75 -18.25 7.69
N THR A 111 6.98 -17.69 6.76
CA THR A 111 5.95 -16.69 7.03
C THR A 111 4.75 -17.26 7.82
N ARG A 112 4.51 -18.56 7.75
CA ARG A 112 3.43 -19.25 8.47
C ARG A 112 3.72 -19.50 9.95
N SER A 113 4.96 -19.31 10.41
CA SER A 113 5.28 -19.45 11.84
C SER A 113 4.58 -18.33 12.62
N LYS A 114 3.57 -18.69 13.41
CA LYS A 114 2.71 -17.77 14.20
C LYS A 114 3.44 -17.27 15.45
N GLY A 115 4.58 -16.61 15.27
CA GLY A 115 5.27 -15.88 16.33
C GLY A 115 4.85 -14.41 16.41
N PHE A 116 4.96 -13.80 17.60
CA PHE A 116 4.83 -12.35 17.79
C PHE A 116 5.90 -11.55 17.01
N MET A 117 6.99 -12.24 16.60
CA MET A 117 8.08 -11.72 15.77
C MET A 117 7.91 -12.08 14.27
N SER A 118 6.69 -12.43 13.84
CA SER A 118 6.37 -12.66 12.42
C SER A 118 6.77 -11.43 11.62
N VAL A 119 7.66 -11.64 10.64
CA VAL A 119 8.13 -10.58 9.73
C VAL A 119 6.92 -9.89 9.13
N TRP A 120 6.86 -8.56 9.28
CA TRP A 120 5.79 -7.77 8.70
C TRP A 120 5.90 -7.84 7.19
N THR A 121 4.92 -8.47 6.54
CA THR A 121 4.84 -8.44 5.08
C THR A 121 4.78 -6.98 4.62
N TYR A 122 5.46 -6.64 3.52
CA TYR A 122 5.32 -5.35 2.83
C TYR A 122 3.86 -4.91 2.70
N GLY A 123 2.96 -5.89 2.46
CA GLY A 123 1.51 -5.84 2.65
C GLY A 123 1.00 -4.92 3.76
N LYS A 124 1.48 -5.16 4.97
CA LYS A 124 1.03 -4.53 6.22
C LYS A 124 1.65 -3.15 6.42
N CYS A 125 2.92 -2.97 6.09
CA CYS A 125 3.59 -1.67 6.22
C CYS A 125 2.86 -0.60 5.39
N PHE A 126 2.55 -0.88 4.13
CA PHE A 126 1.81 0.06 3.28
C PHE A 126 0.43 0.40 3.83
N ARG A 127 -0.31 -0.61 4.32
CA ARG A 127 -1.62 -0.40 4.94
C ARG A 127 -1.56 0.52 6.15
N VAL A 128 -0.54 0.37 6.99
CA VAL A 128 -0.32 1.25 8.13
C VAL A 128 -0.01 2.67 7.66
N SER A 129 0.84 2.85 6.65
CA SER A 129 1.16 4.17 6.10
C SER A 129 -0.07 4.91 5.55
N PHE A 130 -0.98 4.23 4.85
CA PHE A 130 -2.22 4.88 4.41
C PHE A 130 -3.08 5.29 5.62
N PHE A 131 -3.23 4.39 6.58
CA PHE A 131 -4.05 4.66 7.76
C PHE A 131 -3.51 5.84 8.59
N THR A 132 -2.19 5.93 8.79
CA THR A 132 -1.57 7.06 9.51
C THR A 132 -1.77 8.38 8.77
N VAL A 133 -1.53 8.43 7.46
CA VAL A 133 -1.77 9.65 6.66
C VAL A 133 -3.25 10.03 6.65
N GLY A 134 -4.16 9.06 6.63
CA GLY A 134 -5.60 9.32 6.72
C GLY A 134 -5.99 9.95 8.05
N ILE A 135 -5.47 9.44 9.17
CA ILE A 135 -5.68 10.03 10.50
C ILE A 135 -5.08 11.45 10.57
N ILE A 136 -3.87 11.64 10.04
CA ILE A 136 -3.23 12.96 9.99
C ILE A 136 -4.09 13.94 9.17
N GLY A 137 -4.63 13.51 8.02
CA GLY A 137 -5.54 14.32 7.21
C GLY A 137 -6.80 14.74 7.97
N LEU A 138 -7.41 13.82 8.73
CA LEU A 138 -8.55 14.14 9.59
C LEU A 138 -8.16 15.13 10.70
N ALA A 139 -7.03 14.92 11.38
CA ALA A 139 -6.55 15.81 12.43
C ALA A 139 -6.28 17.24 11.88
N LEU A 140 -5.66 17.33 10.70
CA LEU A 140 -5.41 18.61 10.03
C LEU A 140 -6.69 19.30 9.57
N ALA A 141 -7.76 18.55 9.29
CA ALA A 141 -9.07 19.14 8.99
C ALA A 141 -9.69 19.84 10.23
N PHE A 142 -9.38 19.38 11.44
CA PHE A 142 -9.85 20.00 12.68
C PHE A 142 -8.95 21.12 13.21
N ALA A 143 -7.66 21.13 12.84
CA ALA A 143 -6.69 22.16 13.22
C ALA A 143 -7.20 23.62 13.07
N PRO A 144 -7.80 24.03 11.94
CA PRO A 144 -8.34 25.38 11.78
C PRO A 144 -9.34 25.80 12.86
N TYR A 145 -10.22 24.88 13.30
CA TYR A 145 -11.22 25.17 14.34
C TYR A 145 -10.58 25.37 15.72
N VAL A 146 -9.50 24.62 16.01
CA VAL A 146 -8.72 24.78 17.26
C VAL A 146 -7.98 26.11 17.28
N ILE A 147 -7.40 26.51 16.14
CA ILE A 147 -6.70 27.79 16.00
C ILE A 147 -7.67 28.97 16.15
N ASP A 148 -8.85 28.90 15.52
CA ASP A 148 -9.88 29.95 15.64
C ASP A 148 -10.39 30.07 17.09
N PHE A 149 -10.59 28.95 17.79
CA PHE A 149 -10.97 28.94 19.21
C PHE A 149 -9.92 29.59 20.11
N THR A 150 -8.63 29.35 19.86
CA THR A 150 -7.52 29.90 20.66
C THR A 150 -7.30 31.40 20.41
N CYS A 151 -7.66 31.91 19.23
CA CYS A 151 -7.53 33.34 18.91
C CYS A 151 -8.70 34.19 19.43
N LYS A 152 -9.80 33.54 19.83
CA LYS A 152 -11.03 34.19 20.32
C LYS A 152 -11.20 34.14 21.86
N ALA A 153 -10.35 33.39 22.55
CA ALA A 153 -10.23 33.32 24.02
C ALA A 153 -9.14 34.27 24.52
#